data_AF-A0A268QWA8-F1
#
_entry.id   AF-A0A268QWA8-F1
#
_cell.length_a   1.000
_cell.length_b   1.000
_cell.length_c   1.000
_cell.angle_alpha   90.00
_cell.angle_beta   90.00
_cell.angle_gamma   90.00
#
_symmetry.space_group_name_H-M   'P 1'
#
loop_
_entity.id
_entity.type
_entity.pdbx_description
1 polymer ?
#
loop_
_entity_poly.entity_id
_entity_poly.type
_entity_poly.pdbx_seq_one_letter_code
_entity_poly.pdbx_strand_id
1 'polypeptide(L)' 'RKLRIEDALNSTRAAVEEGIVSGGGVALLNVYNKVASIQAEGDEATGINIVLRAMEEPVRTIAHNAGLEGSVIVDR' A
#
# COMPACT_ATOMS: atom_id res chain seq x y z
N ARG A 1 14.48 -18.51 -12.96
CA ARG A 1 13.37 -18.57 -13.95
C ARG A 1 12.16 -19.31 -13.39
N LYS A 2 12.36 -20.46 -12.74
CA LYS A 2 11.32 -21.22 -12.04
C LYS A 2 10.49 -20.39 -11.05
N LEU A 3 11.15 -19.63 -10.16
CA LEU A 3 10.46 -18.78 -9.17
C LEU A 3 9.47 -17.77 -9.79
N ARG A 4 9.84 -17.11 -10.90
CA ARG A 4 8.95 -16.16 -11.60
C ARG A 4 7.68 -16.81 -12.16
N ILE A 5 7.76 -18.09 -12.53
CA ILE A 5 6.60 -18.83 -13.06
C ILE A 5 5.67 -19.22 -11.91
N GLU A 6 6.23 -19.67 -10.79
CA GLU A 6 5.47 -20.00 -9.58
C GLU A 6 4.77 -18.75 -9.02
N ASP A 7 5.47 -17.61 -8.94
CA ASP A 7 4.87 -16.34 -8.52
C ASP A 7 3.71 -15.92 -9.42
N ALA A 8 3.88 -15.97 -10.75
CA ALA A 8 2.83 -15.59 -11.69
C ALA A 8 1.59 -16.52 -11.58
N LEU A 9 1.80 -17.82 -11.39
CA LEU A 9 0.70 -18.78 -11.19
C LEU A 9 -0.06 -18.48 -9.90
N ASN A 10 0.66 -18.19 -8.81
CA ASN A 10 0.05 -17.88 -7.52
C ASN A 10 -0.69 -16.53 -7.56
N SER A 11 -0.11 -15.49 -8.16
CA SER A 11 -0.74 -14.18 -8.29
C SER A 11 -2.01 -14.21 -9.15
N THR A 12 -2.02 -14.97 -10.24
CA THR A 12 -3.22 -15.10 -11.09
C THR A 12 -4.32 -15.90 -10.42
N ARG A 13 -3.98 -16.92 -9.62
CA ARG A 13 -4.96 -17.64 -8.78
C ARG A 13 -5.58 -16.70 -7.73
N ALA A 14 -4.77 -15.96 -6.98
CA ALA A 14 -5.25 -15.00 -6.00
C ALA A 14 -6.14 -13.91 -6.64
N ALA A 15 -5.76 -13.42 -7.82
CA ALA A 15 -6.56 -12.44 -8.56
C ALA A 15 -7.95 -12.96 -8.97
N VAL A 16 -8.09 -14.27 -9.23
CA VAL A 16 -9.40 -14.89 -9.52
C VAL A 16 -10.24 -15.05 -8.25
N GLU A 17 -9.62 -15.33 -7.11
CA GLU A 17 -10.31 -15.58 -5.84
C GLU A 17 -10.75 -14.29 -5.14
N GLU A 18 -9.87 -13.28 -5.08
CA GLU A 18 -10.08 -12.05 -4.29
C GLU A 18 -10.29 -10.80 -5.15
N GLY A 19 -10.07 -10.91 -6.47
CA GLY A 19 -10.11 -9.79 -7.40
C GLY A 19 -8.79 -9.02 -7.48
N ILE A 20 -8.83 -7.86 -8.13
CA ILE A 20 -7.66 -7.00 -8.34
C ILE A 20 -7.96 -5.56 -7.93
N VAL A 21 -6.92 -4.83 -7.58
CA VAL A 21 -6.97 -3.41 -7.24
C VAL A 21 -5.86 -2.65 -7.97
N SER A 22 -5.92 -1.32 -7.90
CA SER A 22 -4.87 -0.45 -8.44
C SER A 22 -3.52 -0.75 -7.77
N GLY A 23 -2.52 -1.10 -8.58
CA GLY A 23 -1.17 -1.37 -8.12
C GLY A 23 -0.38 -0.11 -7.73
N GLY A 24 0.94 -0.25 -7.62
CA GLY A 24 1.84 0.88 -7.41
C GLY A 24 1.66 1.63 -6.09
N GLY A 25 1.04 1.00 -5.08
CA GLY A 25 0.71 1.63 -3.79
C GLY A 25 -0.55 2.50 -3.79
N VAL A 26 -1.21 2.69 -4.94
CA VAL A 26 -2.39 3.55 -5.09
C VAL A 26 -3.60 3.02 -4.30
N ALA A 27 -3.81 1.71 -4.29
CA ALA A 27 -4.92 1.12 -3.52
C ALA A 27 -4.85 1.47 -2.03
N LEU A 28 -3.65 1.54 -1.44
CA LEU A 28 -3.46 1.92 -0.04
C LEU A 28 -3.78 3.40 0.19
N LEU A 29 -3.36 4.29 -0.71
CA LEU A 29 -3.68 5.72 -0.61
C LEU A 29 -5.19 5.97 -0.73
N ASN A 30 -5.88 5.25 -1.61
CA ASN A 30 -7.32 5.41 -1.80
C ASN A 30 -8.13 5.12 -0.53
N VAL A 31 -7.69 4.16 0.29
CA VAL A 31 -8.37 3.79 1.54
C VAL A 31 -7.84 4.55 2.76
N TYR A 32 -6.79 5.37 2.61
CA TYR A 32 -6.15 6.06 3.71
C TYR A 32 -7.13 6.87 4.55
N ASN A 33 -7.94 7.73 3.92
CA ASN A 33 -8.90 8.58 4.64
C ASN A 33 -9.93 7.77 5.43
N LYS A 34 -10.25 6.56 4.96
CA LYS A 34 -11.17 5.66 5.67
C LYS A 34 -10.51 5.09 6.93
N VAL A 35 -9.24 4.69 6.84
CA VAL A 35 -8.46 4.22 8.00
C VAL A 35 -8.21 5.37 8.99
N ALA A 36 -7.91 6.58 8.49
CA ALA A 36 -7.68 7.77 9.31
C ALA A 36 -8.94 8.22 10.08
N SER A 37 -10.13 7.81 9.63
CA SER A 37 -11.39 8.10 10.32
C SER A 37 -11.69 7.17 11.50
N ILE A 38 -10.87 6.15 11.74
CA ILE A 38 -11.06 5.22 12.85
C ILE A 38 -10.74 5.94 14.17
N GLN A 39 -11.69 5.96 15.08
CA GLN A 39 -11.52 6.52 16.41
C GLN A 39 -11.04 5.45 17.38
N ALA A 40 -9.91 5.70 18.03
CA ALA A 40 -9.36 4.86 19.08
C ALA A 40 -8.55 5.73 20.05
N GLU A 41 -8.18 5.17 21.20
CA GLU A 41 -7.43 5.87 22.25
C GLU A 41 -6.20 5.06 22.68
N GLY A 42 -5.24 5.72 23.33
CA GLY A 42 -4.04 5.07 23.86
C GLY A 42 -3.21 4.34 22.80
N ASP A 43 -2.87 3.09 23.09
CA ASP A 43 -1.98 2.27 22.24
C ASP A 43 -2.62 1.93 20.88
N GLU A 44 -3.94 1.79 20.82
CA GLU A 44 -4.65 1.50 19.57
C GLU A 44 -4.55 2.68 18.60
N ALA A 45 -4.73 3.91 19.09
CA ALA A 45 -4.52 5.12 18.29
C ALA A 45 -3.09 5.21 17.75
N THR A 46 -2.11 4.82 18.59
CA THR A 46 -0.71 4.76 18.17
C THR A 46 -0.50 3.73 17.06
N GLY A 47 -1.11 2.54 17.19
CA GLY A 47 -1.09 1.50 16.16
C GLY A 47 -1.69 1.97 14.83
N ILE A 48 -2.83 2.66 14.87
CA ILE A 48 -3.47 3.22 13.67
C ILE A 48 -2.52 4.20 12.98
N ASN A 49 -1.87 5.11 13.72
CA ASN A 49 -0.93 6.06 13.15
C ASN A 49 0.30 5.39 12.50
N ILE A 50 0.79 4.29 13.07
CA ILE A 50 1.87 3.50 12.46
C ILE A 50 1.43 2.91 11.12
N VAL A 51 0.22 2.34 11.05
CA VAL A 51 -0.33 1.77 9.83
C VAL A 51 -0.54 2.86 8.78
N LEU A 52 -1.14 3.99 9.15
CA LEU A 52 -1.36 5.13 8.26
C LEU A 52 -0.04 5.58 7.61
N ARG A 53 1.02 5.74 8.40
CA ARG A 53 2.33 6.07 7.86
C ARG A 53 2.87 4.99 6.92
N ALA A 54 2.74 3.71 7.29
CA ALA A 54 3.25 2.60 6.48
C ALA A 54 2.53 2.47 5.12
N MET A 55 1.27 2.88 5.04
CA MET A 55 0.47 2.81 3.80
C MET A 55 1.01 3.70 2.67
N GLU A 56 1.75 4.76 3.00
CA GLU A 56 2.36 5.67 2.01
C GLU A 56 3.68 5.14 1.43
N GLU A 57 4.40 4.34 2.21
CA GLU A 57 5.77 3.94 1.91
C GLU A 57 5.93 3.20 0.57
N PRO A 58 4.97 2.37 0.09
CA PRO A 58 5.08 1.75 -1.23
C PRO A 58 5.18 2.77 -2.36
N VAL A 59 4.37 3.82 -2.33
CA VAL A 59 4.40 4.89 -3.36
C VAL A 59 5.68 5.70 -3.23
N ARG A 60 6.10 6.04 -2.00
CA ARG A 60 7.36 6.78 -1.74
C ARG A 60 8.57 6.01 -2.25
N THR A 61 8.60 4.70 -2.04
CA THR A 61 9.68 3.81 -2.50
C THR A 61 9.72 3.76 -4.02
N ILE A 62 8.57 3.62 -4.67
CA ILE A 62 8.48 3.64 -6.14
C ILE A 62 8.95 5.00 -6.70
N ALA A 63 8.50 6.11 -6.10
CA ALA A 63 8.92 7.45 -6.49
C ALA A 63 10.43 7.65 -6.32
N HIS A 64 11.00 7.22 -5.18
CA HIS A 64 12.44 7.29 -4.93
C HIS A 64 13.24 6.48 -5.96
N ASN A 65 12.81 5.26 -6.27
CA ASN A 65 13.43 4.41 -7.29
C ASN A 65 13.35 5.04 -8.70
N ALA A 66 12.35 5.90 -8.94
CA ALA A 66 12.20 6.67 -10.17
C ALA A 66 12.97 8.01 -10.16
N GLY A 67 13.72 8.32 -9.11
CA GLY A 67 14.46 9.58 -8.97
C GLY A 67 13.58 10.80 -8.62
N LEU A 68 12.36 10.56 -8.14
CA LEU A 68 11.41 11.59 -7.71
C LEU A 68 11.37 11.68 -6.18
N GLU A 69 10.94 12.84 -5.68
CA GLU A 69 10.77 13.04 -4.24
C GLU A 69 9.43 12.45 -3.77
N GLY A 70 9.49 11.35 -3.02
CA GLY A 70 8.30 10.61 -2.58
C GLY A 70 7.32 11.42 -1.73
N SER A 71 7.79 12.40 -0.96
CA SER A 71 6.94 13.33 -0.19
C SER A 71 6.03 14.16 -1.10
N VAL A 72 6.53 14.59 -2.26
CA VAL A 72 5.78 15.41 -3.22
C VAL A 72 4.76 14.57 -3.99
N ILE A 73 5.11 13.31 -4.29
CA ILE A 73 4.24 12.41 -5.05
C ILE A 73 3.06 11.89 -4.21
N VAL A 74 3.26 11.73 -2.91
CA VAL A 74 2.24 11.24 -1.97
C VAL A 74 1.38 12.37 -1.39
N ASP A 75 1.68 13.63 -1.73
CA ASP A 75 0.97 14.79 -1.20
C ASP A 75 -0.56 14.62 -1.34
N ARG A 76 -1.27 14.84 -0.23
CA ARG A 76 -2.67 14.46 -0.03
C ARG A 76 -3.61 15.66 -0.01
#